data_AF-A0A812NGH3-F1
#
_entry.id   AF-A0A812NGH3-F1
#
_cell.length_a   1.000
_cell.length_b   1.000
_cell.length_c   1.000
_cell.angle_alpha   90.00
_cell.angle_beta   90.00
_cell.angle_gamma   90.00
#
_symmetry.space_group_name_H-M   'P 1'
#
loop_
_entity.id
_entity.type
_entity.pdbx_description
1 polymer ?
#
loop_
_entity_poly.entity_id
_entity_poly.type
_entity_poly.pdbx_seq_one_letter_code
_entity_poly.pdbx_strand_id
1 'polypeptide(L)'
;MAKAQFFELGCPNCRDSLDMQENEARVLACTTANYAGFFSLVRSGAFASRFTGLERRTPGCYALIVHGSLPEISVDEMDEYEPDDLEGELRGVSPGPPKGEVSQQSPGVASPSISEEDFDIDKLLASPM
;
A
#
# COMPACT_ATOMS: atom_id res chain seq x y z
N MET A 1 -11.69 3.37 -10.24
CA MET A 1 -13.02 2.86 -10.63
C MET A 1 -13.88 4.07 -10.99
N ALA A 2 -14.60 4.02 -12.11
CA ALA A 2 -15.48 5.11 -12.55
C ALA A 2 -16.86 5.02 -11.87
N LYS A 3 -17.64 6.11 -11.87
CA LYS A 3 -19.00 6.16 -11.31
C LYS A 3 -19.90 5.02 -11.83
N ALA A 4 -19.89 4.78 -13.14
CA ALA A 4 -20.69 3.72 -13.75
C ALA A 4 -20.33 2.33 -13.20
N GLN A 5 -19.03 2.07 -12.95
CA GLN A 5 -18.58 0.80 -12.39
C GLN A 5 -19.05 0.62 -10.93
N PHE A 6 -19.08 1.68 -10.13
CA PHE A 6 -19.66 1.61 -8.78
C PHE A 6 -21.18 1.35 -8.81
N PHE A 7 -21.89 1.91 -9.79
CA PHE A 7 -23.32 1.66 -9.97
C PHE A 7 -23.60 0.22 -10.41
N GLU A 8 -22.82 -0.32 -11.36
CA GLU A 8 -23.05 -1.65 -11.93
C GLU A 8 -22.56 -2.78 -11.00
N LEU A 9 -21.43 -2.60 -10.32
CA LEU A 9 -20.72 -3.66 -9.59
C LEU A 9 -20.65 -3.42 -8.07
N GLY A 10 -20.97 -2.22 -7.59
CA GLY A 10 -20.77 -1.85 -6.18
C GLY A 10 -19.29 -1.70 -5.79
N CYS A 11 -19.02 -1.65 -4.47
CA CYS A 11 -17.65 -1.64 -3.95
C CYS A 11 -17.19 -3.07 -3.62
N PRO A 12 -16.10 -3.57 -4.23
CA PRO A 12 -15.62 -4.93 -4.01
C PRO A 12 -15.04 -5.17 -2.60
N ASN A 13 -14.74 -4.10 -1.86
CA ASN A 13 -14.09 -4.17 -0.54
C ASN A 13 -15.03 -3.90 0.64
N CYS A 14 -16.29 -3.55 0.38
CA CYS A 14 -17.17 -2.92 1.37
C CYS A 14 -18.24 -3.86 1.97
N ARG A 15 -18.10 -5.19 1.84
CA ARG A 15 -18.96 -6.24 2.44
C ARG A 15 -20.45 -5.85 2.54
N ASP A 16 -21.02 -5.40 1.42
CA ASP A 16 -22.41 -4.97 1.28
C ASP A 16 -22.89 -3.80 2.17
N SER A 17 -22.10 -3.33 3.14
CA SER A 17 -22.45 -2.22 4.05
C SER A 17 -22.84 -0.91 3.34
N LEU A 18 -22.38 -0.69 2.10
CA LEU A 18 -22.67 0.52 1.35
C LEU A 18 -23.86 0.39 0.38
N ASP A 19 -24.25 -0.83 -0.02
CA ASP A 19 -25.37 -1.08 -0.94
C ASP A 19 -25.45 -0.10 -2.12
N MET A 20 -24.35 0.03 -2.86
CA MET A 20 -24.22 0.99 -3.97
C MET A 20 -24.72 0.46 -5.32
N GLN A 21 -24.85 -0.86 -5.46
CA GLN A 21 -25.22 -1.47 -6.72
C GLN A 21 -26.66 -1.07 -7.11
N GLU A 22 -26.86 -0.65 -8.36
CA GLU A 22 -28.11 -0.13 -8.91
C GLU A 22 -28.68 1.10 -8.15
N ASN A 23 -27.88 1.72 -7.27
CA ASN A 23 -28.31 2.85 -6.44
C ASN A 23 -27.39 4.07 -6.63
N GLU A 24 -27.76 4.93 -7.58
CA GLU A 24 -26.96 6.11 -7.92
C GLU A 24 -26.82 7.11 -6.75
N ALA A 25 -27.86 7.25 -5.93
CA ALA A 25 -27.81 8.13 -4.77
C ALA A 25 -26.77 7.65 -3.74
N ARG A 26 -26.67 6.33 -3.54
CA ARG A 26 -25.65 5.73 -2.66
C ARG A 26 -24.26 5.86 -3.24
N VAL A 27 -24.08 5.67 -4.55
CA VAL A 27 -22.79 5.91 -5.21
C VAL A 27 -22.33 7.35 -4.99
N LEU A 28 -23.20 8.34 -5.19
CA LEU A 28 -22.87 9.75 -4.99
C LEU A 28 -22.60 10.10 -3.53
N ALA A 29 -23.29 9.47 -2.58
CA ALA A 29 -23.09 9.70 -1.16
C ALA A 29 -21.84 9.01 -0.59
N CYS A 30 -21.42 7.88 -1.18
CA CYS A 30 -20.34 7.04 -0.66
C CYS A 30 -19.03 7.17 -1.44
N THR A 31 -19.00 7.95 -2.52
CA THR A 31 -17.80 8.19 -3.34
C THR A 31 -17.56 9.68 -3.53
N THR A 32 -16.32 10.06 -3.84
CA THR A 32 -15.93 11.45 -4.05
C THR A 32 -14.97 11.56 -5.23
N ALA A 33 -15.12 12.61 -6.03
CA ALA A 33 -14.13 12.97 -7.06
C ALA A 33 -12.95 13.76 -6.48
N ASN A 34 -13.05 14.22 -5.22
CA ASN A 34 -12.01 14.98 -4.55
C ASN A 34 -11.11 14.02 -3.75
N TYR A 35 -10.03 13.58 -4.38
CA TYR A 35 -9.03 12.72 -3.78
C TYR A 35 -7.63 13.13 -4.27
N ALA A 36 -6.60 12.78 -3.51
CA ALA A 36 -5.21 13.08 -3.84
C ALA A 36 -4.32 11.84 -3.72
N GLY A 37 -3.33 11.77 -4.60
CA GLY A 37 -2.43 10.63 -4.72
C GLY A 37 -3.10 9.40 -5.34
N PHE A 38 -2.27 8.54 -5.93
CA PHE A 38 -2.71 7.33 -6.59
C PHE A 38 -1.82 6.16 -6.20
N PHE A 39 -2.43 5.04 -5.84
CA PHE A 39 -1.75 3.83 -5.39
C PHE A 39 -2.28 2.62 -6.16
N SER A 40 -1.41 1.97 -6.92
CA SER A 40 -1.76 0.74 -7.65
C SER A 40 -1.31 -0.48 -6.87
N LEU A 41 -2.27 -1.20 -6.27
CA LEU A 41 -2.03 -2.46 -5.59
C LEU A 41 -2.12 -3.61 -6.59
N VAL A 42 -0.97 -4.17 -6.96
CA VAL A 42 -0.91 -5.35 -7.85
C VAL A 42 -0.94 -6.65 -7.04
N ARG A 43 -0.27 -6.69 -5.89
CA ARG A 43 -0.18 -7.86 -5.00
C ARG A 43 -0.10 -7.41 -3.54
N SER A 44 -0.78 -8.13 -2.65
CA SER A 44 -0.71 -7.93 -1.19
C SER A 44 0.63 -8.40 -0.60
N GLY A 45 0.92 -7.93 0.63
CA GLY A 45 2.09 -8.34 1.42
C GLY A 45 3.37 -7.53 1.19
N ALA A 46 3.37 -6.56 0.27
CA ALA A 46 4.46 -5.60 0.16
C ALA A 46 4.42 -4.61 1.35
N PHE A 47 5.57 -4.05 1.73
CA PHE A 47 5.61 -3.00 2.77
C PHE A 47 4.59 -1.89 2.49
N ALA A 48 4.52 -1.43 1.24
CA ALA A 48 3.61 -0.36 0.84
C ALA A 48 2.12 -0.70 1.04
N SER A 49 1.71 -1.95 0.79
CA SER A 49 0.31 -2.37 1.05
C SER A 49 -0.01 -2.47 2.53
N ARG A 50 0.97 -2.84 3.37
CA ARG A 50 0.81 -2.90 4.82
C ARG A 50 0.75 -1.49 5.43
N PHE A 51 1.70 -0.64 5.04
CA PHE A 51 1.80 0.74 5.51
C PHE A 51 0.55 1.58 5.20
N THR A 52 -0.15 1.27 4.12
CA THR A 52 -1.40 1.95 3.72
C THR A 52 -2.67 1.28 4.22
N GLY A 53 -2.56 0.16 4.96
CA GLY A 53 -3.73 -0.62 5.41
C GLY A 53 -4.48 -1.35 4.28
N LEU A 54 -3.88 -1.48 3.10
CA LEU A 54 -4.46 -2.13 1.91
C LEU A 54 -4.13 -3.63 1.82
N GLU A 55 -3.47 -4.22 2.81
CA GLU A 55 -3.00 -5.61 2.75
C GLU A 55 -4.12 -6.63 2.52
N ARG A 56 -5.30 -6.40 3.09
CA ARG A 56 -6.48 -7.28 2.96
C ARG A 56 -7.48 -6.81 1.89
N ARG A 57 -7.09 -5.86 1.03
CA ARG A 57 -7.94 -5.29 -0.02
C ARG A 57 -7.65 -5.94 -1.37
N THR A 58 -8.65 -5.98 -2.23
CA THR A 58 -8.53 -6.56 -3.58
C THR A 58 -7.51 -5.78 -4.44
N PRO A 59 -6.74 -6.44 -5.34
CA PRO A 59 -5.86 -5.73 -6.26
C PRO A 59 -6.62 -4.68 -7.07
N GLY A 60 -6.03 -3.50 -7.23
CA GLY A 60 -6.70 -2.38 -7.88
C GLY A 60 -6.05 -1.04 -7.61
N CYS A 61 -6.77 0.02 -7.99
CA CYS A 61 -6.32 1.39 -7.88
C CYS A 61 -7.02 2.09 -6.70
N TYR A 62 -6.23 2.68 -5.83
CA TYR A 62 -6.65 3.34 -4.59
C TYR A 62 -6.15 4.78 -4.56
N ALA A 63 -6.83 5.63 -3.80
CA ALA A 63 -6.36 6.97 -3.48
C ALA A 63 -5.55 6.95 -2.18
N LEU A 64 -4.57 7.85 -2.05
CA LEU A 64 -3.83 8.02 -0.78
C LEU A 64 -4.61 8.88 0.21
N ILE A 65 -5.34 9.88 -0.30
CA ILE A 65 -6.14 10.81 0.48
C ILE A 65 -7.51 10.93 -0.19
N VAL A 66 -8.58 10.83 0.60
CA VAL A 66 -9.97 10.94 0.13
C VAL A 66 -10.64 12.05 0.93
N HIS A 67 -11.24 13.03 0.26
CA HIS A 67 -11.92 14.15 0.91
C HIS A 67 -13.44 13.98 0.89
N GLY A 68 -14.02 13.93 2.09
CA GLY A 68 -15.46 13.80 2.31
C GLY A 68 -15.72 13.06 3.61
N SER A 69 -16.98 13.04 4.02
CA SER A 69 -17.46 12.23 5.14
C SER A 69 -18.53 11.28 4.64
N LEU A 70 -18.46 10.03 5.05
CA LEU A 70 -19.51 9.06 4.77
C LEU A 70 -20.75 9.44 5.60
N PRO A 71 -21.98 9.34 5.06
CA PRO A 71 -23.19 9.52 5.85
C PRO A 71 -23.24 8.51 7.01
N GLU A 72 -24.08 8.76 8.02
CA GLU A 72 -24.36 7.81 9.11
C GLU A 72 -25.15 6.61 8.56
N ILE A 73 -24.45 5.75 7.84
CA ILE A 73 -24.85 4.39 7.55
C ILE A 73 -24.45 3.61 8.80
N SER A 74 -25.32 2.77 9.34
CA SER A 74 -25.02 1.90 10.48
C SER A 74 -23.75 1.10 10.20
N VAL A 75 -22.61 1.61 10.69
CA VAL A 75 -21.29 0.98 10.66
C VAL A 75 -21.22 -0.08 11.77
N ASP A 76 -22.27 -0.89 11.90
CA ASP A 76 -22.35 -1.85 13.01
C ASP A 76 -21.27 -2.96 12.90
N GLU A 77 -20.56 -3.06 11.77
CA GLU A 77 -19.56 -4.11 11.52
C GLU A 77 -18.38 -3.66 10.63
N MET A 78 -17.98 -2.38 10.67
CA MET A 78 -16.69 -1.99 10.08
C MET A 78 -15.59 -2.34 11.08
N ASP A 79 -14.94 -3.49 10.88
CA ASP A 79 -13.86 -4.06 11.71
C ASP A 79 -13.12 -2.99 12.53
N GLU A 80 -13.27 -3.04 13.85
CA GLU A 80 -12.51 -2.24 14.81
C GLU A 80 -11.02 -2.37 14.47
N TYR A 81 -10.38 -1.23 14.19
CA TYR A 81 -8.93 -1.17 14.02
C TYR A 81 -8.33 -1.36 15.41
N GLU A 82 -8.11 -2.62 15.80
CA GLU A 82 -7.22 -2.95 16.91
C GLU A 82 -5.80 -2.56 16.47
N PRO A 83 -5.19 -1.53 17.06
CA PRO A 83 -3.79 -1.24 16.80
C PRO A 83 -2.97 -2.38 17.43
N ASP A 84 -2.47 -3.30 16.60
CA ASP A 84 -1.48 -4.29 17.05
C ASP A 84 -0.33 -3.54 17.78
N ASP A 85 -0.14 -3.91 19.05
CA ASP A 85 0.70 -3.27 20.06
C ASP A 85 2.05 -2.74 19.54
N LEU A 86 2.16 -1.42 19.31
CA LEU A 86 3.45 -0.76 18.99
C LEU A 86 4.23 -0.33 20.25
N GLU A 87 3.86 -0.76 21.46
CA GLU A 87 4.53 -0.32 22.70
C GLU A 87 5.46 -1.37 23.35
N GLY A 88 5.66 -2.55 22.74
CA GLY A 88 6.36 -3.67 23.40
C GLY A 88 7.90 -3.68 23.41
N GLU A 89 8.61 -3.09 22.44
CA GLU A 89 9.98 -3.55 22.14
C GLU A 89 11.10 -2.50 22.28
N LEU A 90 11.04 -1.65 23.31
CA LEU A 90 12.14 -0.73 23.67
C LEU A 90 12.68 -0.89 25.10
N ARG A 91 12.28 -1.92 25.86
CA ARG A 91 12.83 -2.18 27.20
C ARG A 91 13.62 -3.48 27.24
N GLY A 92 14.95 -3.40 27.10
CA GLY A 92 15.77 -4.52 27.59
C GLY A 92 17.25 -4.63 27.21
N VAL A 93 17.84 -3.84 26.32
CA VAL A 93 19.28 -3.97 26.02
C VAL A 93 20.08 -2.93 26.80
N SER A 94 20.55 -3.34 27.98
CA SER A 94 21.61 -2.63 28.71
C SER A 94 22.99 -2.96 28.08
N PRO A 95 23.91 -1.98 27.91
CA PRO A 95 25.22 -2.24 27.33
C PRO A 95 26.14 -2.94 28.36
N GLY A 96 26.39 -4.24 28.17
CA GLY A 96 27.48 -4.94 28.84
C GLY A 96 28.82 -4.73 28.12
N PRO A 97 29.97 -4.80 28.81
CA PRO A 97 31.28 -4.52 28.21
C PRO A 97 31.69 -5.66 27.25
N PRO A 98 32.43 -5.39 26.17
CA PRO A 98 32.88 -6.42 25.26
C PRO A 98 33.98 -7.27 25.90
N LYS A 99 33.80 -8.60 25.90
CA LYS A 99 34.87 -9.57 26.14
C LYS A 99 34.92 -10.57 24.98
N GLY A 100 36.08 -10.70 24.36
CA GLY A 100 36.51 -11.90 23.65
C GLY A 100 36.64 -11.77 22.14
N GLU A 101 37.88 -11.77 21.67
CA GLU A 101 38.32 -12.04 20.30
C GLU A 101 37.74 -13.35 19.74
N VAL A 102 37.26 -13.37 18.48
CA VAL A 102 37.41 -14.53 17.57
C VAL A 102 37.45 -14.08 16.10
N SER A 103 38.62 -14.34 15.48
CA SER A 103 38.93 -14.67 14.07
C SER A 103 38.13 -14.05 12.92
N GLN A 104 38.78 -13.12 12.21
CA GLN A 104 38.39 -12.66 10.88
C GLN A 104 38.58 -13.79 9.86
N GLN A 105 37.51 -14.25 9.22
CA GLN A 105 37.58 -14.66 7.82
C GLN A 105 36.21 -14.54 7.14
N SER A 106 36.01 -13.46 6.39
CA SER A 106 34.88 -13.29 5.49
C SER A 106 35.21 -13.93 4.13
N PRO A 107 34.29 -14.70 3.51
CA PRO A 107 34.37 -14.95 2.09
C PRO A 107 33.92 -13.67 1.35
N GLY A 108 34.80 -13.12 0.52
CA GLY A 108 34.53 -11.91 -0.25
C GLY A 108 33.43 -12.14 -1.28
N VAL A 109 32.32 -11.43 -1.13
CA VAL A 109 31.32 -11.26 -2.18
C VAL A 109 31.71 -10.01 -2.95
N ALA A 110 32.21 -10.18 -4.17
CA ALA A 110 32.52 -9.07 -5.06
C ALA A 110 31.22 -8.34 -5.44
N SER A 111 31.09 -7.08 -5.02
CA SER A 111 30.07 -6.18 -5.53
C SER A 111 30.47 -5.73 -6.94
N PRO A 112 29.62 -5.85 -7.98
CA PRO A 112 29.90 -5.17 -9.23
C PRO A 112 29.65 -3.68 -9.02
N SER A 113 30.72 -2.89 -9.11
CA SER A 113 30.65 -1.44 -9.24
C SER A 113 30.09 -1.11 -10.62
N ILE A 114 28.87 -0.56 -10.68
CA ILE A 114 28.31 -0.02 -11.92
C ILE A 114 28.95 1.35 -12.14
N SER A 115 29.73 1.50 -13.21
CA SER A 115 30.28 2.79 -13.66
C SER A 115 29.23 3.53 -14.48
N GLU A 116 29.19 4.85 -14.37
CA GLU A 116 28.20 5.73 -15.02
C GLU A 116 28.30 5.78 -16.57
N GLU A 117 29.13 4.95 -17.19
CA GLU A 117 29.37 4.94 -18.65
C GLU A 117 28.49 3.94 -19.43
N ASP A 118 27.62 3.17 -18.77
CA ASP A 118 26.81 2.12 -19.42
C ASP A 118 25.40 2.55 -19.87
N PHE A 119 24.99 3.80 -19.67
CA PHE A 119 23.65 4.29 -20.07
C PHE A 119 23.72 5.10 -21.37
N ASP A 120 24.01 4.42 -22.48
CA ASP A 120 24.05 5.03 -23.81
C ASP A 120 22.63 5.22 -24.37
N ILE A 121 22.05 6.40 -24.09
CA ILE A 121 20.70 6.80 -24.51
C ILE A 121 20.56 6.82 -26.03
N ASP A 122 21.64 7.07 -26.77
CA ASP A 122 21.61 7.14 -28.24
C ASP A 122 21.36 5.76 -28.87
N LYS A 123 21.71 4.67 -28.17
CA LYS A 123 21.44 3.29 -28.60
C LYS A 123 19.97 2.89 -28.44
N LEU A 124 19.24 3.49 -27.49
CA LEU A 124 17.80 3.25 -27.29
C LEU A 124 16.94 3.96 -28.35
N LEU A 125 17.40 5.09 -28.88
CA LEU A 125 16.70 5.86 -29.90
C LEU A 125 16.91 5.34 -31.33
N ALA A 126 17.92 4.47 -31.55
CA ALA A 126 18.28 3.94 -32.85
C ALA A 126 17.61 2.60 -33.22
N SER A 127 16.65 2.11 -32.43
CA SER A 127 15.91 0.89 -32.80
C SER A 127 14.83 1.22 -33.85
N PRO A 128 14.91 0.69 -35.09
CA PRO A 128 13.86 0.90 -36.09
C PRO A 128 12.58 0.15 -35.70
N MET A 129 11.43 0.73 -36.06
CA MET A 129 10.09 0.14 -35.89
C MET A 129 9.89 -1.13 -36.71
#